data_AF-A0A556MUQ9-F1
#
_entry.id   AF-A0A556MUQ9-F1
#
_cell.length_a   1.000
_cell.length_b   1.000
_cell.length_c   1.000
_cell.angle_alpha   90.00
_cell.angle_beta   90.00
_cell.angle_gamma   90.00
#
_symmetry.space_group_name_H-M   'P 1'
#
loop_
_entity.id
_entity.type
_entity.pdbx_description
1 polymer ?
#
loop_
_entity_poly.entity_id
_entity_poly.type
_entity_poly.pdbx_seq_one_letter_code
_entity_poly.pdbx_strand_id
1 'polypeptide(L)'
;MNIQQYPLPENQYHAQEFPKTQIVIHHTASGPSAKGNIDYWKTDPVAVATAFVIGKDGIIQQAFASKYYAAHLGIPAAFIHGLGFNDYSTRCDTLHKQSIGIELTCWGGLTQKNGKWLNYLSQAIPDANVQTYSPPFRGFAGFEKYSAEQLTAVKELILYLCNKYKIPTTYHPGMWDISKDAIGGVPGIWTHTSYRIASDKQDCHPQPELIALLQSLSTVSTPAV
;
A
#
# COMPACT_ATOMS: atom_id res chain seq x y z
N MET A 1 -16.06 8.93 -5.89
CA MET A 1 -15.49 7.56 -5.83
C MET A 1 -15.99 6.69 -6.99
N ASN A 2 -15.11 6.36 -7.93
CA ASN A 2 -15.40 5.52 -9.11
C ASN A 2 -14.71 4.14 -8.96
N ILE A 3 -15.46 3.13 -8.51
CA ILE A 3 -14.97 1.76 -8.32
C ILE A 3 -15.51 0.88 -9.45
N GLN A 4 -14.61 0.21 -10.17
CA GLN A 4 -14.93 -0.80 -11.16
C GLN A 4 -14.57 -2.19 -10.61
N GLN A 5 -15.49 -3.14 -10.71
CA GLN A 5 -15.19 -4.52 -10.35
C GLN A 5 -14.32 -5.14 -11.45
N TYR A 6 -13.19 -5.71 -11.05
CA TYR A 6 -12.33 -6.47 -11.95
C TYR A 6 -11.80 -7.68 -11.17
N PRO A 7 -12.66 -8.69 -10.95
CA PRO A 7 -12.43 -9.68 -9.92
C PRO A 7 -11.27 -10.62 -10.26
N LEU A 8 -10.57 -11.05 -9.20
CA LEU A 8 -9.69 -12.21 -9.25
C LEU A 8 -10.52 -13.50 -9.23
N PRO A 9 -9.99 -14.60 -9.81
CA PRO A 9 -10.49 -15.94 -9.58
C PRO A 9 -10.57 -16.28 -8.08
N GLU A 10 -11.56 -17.08 -7.67
CA GLU A 10 -11.78 -17.42 -6.25
C GLU A 10 -10.62 -18.15 -5.59
N ASN A 11 -9.71 -18.76 -6.37
CA ASN A 11 -8.50 -19.42 -5.86
C ASN A 11 -7.30 -18.47 -5.69
N GLN A 12 -7.46 -17.18 -6.00
CA GLN A 12 -6.42 -16.14 -5.90
C GLN A 12 -6.63 -15.20 -4.69
N TYR A 13 -7.63 -15.48 -3.86
CA TYR A 13 -7.88 -14.83 -2.57
C TYR A 13 -8.67 -15.77 -1.66
N HIS A 14 -8.86 -15.40 -0.39
CA HIS A 14 -9.62 -16.17 0.57
C HIS A 14 -10.96 -15.49 0.88
N ALA A 15 -12.05 -16.10 0.43
CA ALA A 15 -13.43 -15.64 0.65
C ALA A 15 -13.94 -15.89 2.09
N GLN A 16 -13.14 -15.52 3.09
CA GLN A 16 -13.46 -15.62 4.52
C GLN A 16 -13.48 -14.22 5.14
N GLU A 17 -14.44 -13.98 6.03
CA GLU A 17 -14.63 -12.66 6.65
C GLU A 17 -13.92 -12.58 8.00
N PHE A 18 -13.16 -11.50 8.19
CA PHE A 18 -12.50 -11.17 9.45
C PHE A 18 -12.71 -9.69 9.79
N PRO A 19 -12.73 -9.32 11.08
CA PRO A 19 -12.72 -7.91 11.48
C PRO A 19 -11.51 -7.20 10.87
N LYS A 20 -11.77 -6.09 10.17
CA LYS A 20 -10.72 -5.27 9.55
C LYS A 20 -10.35 -4.13 10.49
N THR A 21 -9.09 -4.10 10.90
CA THR A 21 -8.55 -3.11 11.83
C THR A 21 -7.54 -2.17 11.16
N GLN A 22 -6.96 -2.58 10.03
CA GLN A 22 -5.91 -1.82 9.35
C GLN A 22 -6.21 -1.63 7.86
N ILE A 23 -5.77 -0.49 7.33
CA ILE A 23 -5.61 -0.25 5.89
C ILE A 23 -4.11 -0.19 5.62
N VAL A 24 -3.62 -0.92 4.61
CA VAL A 24 -2.21 -0.89 4.23
C VAL A 24 -2.09 -0.37 2.81
N ILE A 25 -1.42 0.77 2.67
CA ILE A 25 -1.15 1.40 1.38
C ILE A 25 0.15 0.83 0.82
N HIS A 26 0.07 0.39 -0.41
CA HIS A 26 1.14 -0.13 -1.22
C HIS A 26 1.31 0.77 -2.45
N HIS A 27 2.46 0.64 -3.09
CA HIS A 27 2.57 0.94 -4.51
C HIS A 27 3.13 -0.27 -5.22
N THR A 28 2.82 -0.38 -6.50
CA THR A 28 3.28 -1.49 -7.33
C THR A 28 4.75 -1.30 -7.71
N ALA A 29 5.33 -2.27 -8.40
CA ALA A 29 6.56 -2.07 -9.16
C ALA A 29 6.28 -2.34 -10.65
N SER A 30 5.36 -1.56 -11.22
CA SER A 30 4.78 -1.83 -12.54
C SER A 30 4.23 -0.58 -13.22
N GLY A 31 3.74 -0.77 -14.44
CA GLY A 31 3.16 0.29 -15.25
C GLY A 31 1.82 0.83 -14.72
N PRO A 32 1.23 1.79 -15.43
CA PRO A 32 0.13 2.62 -14.92
C PRO A 32 -1.24 1.92 -14.85
N SER A 33 -1.35 0.67 -15.33
CA SER A 33 -2.62 -0.03 -15.51
C SER A 33 -2.99 -0.88 -14.30
N ALA A 34 -4.03 -0.46 -13.56
CA ALA A 34 -4.56 -1.23 -12.45
C ALA A 34 -5.10 -2.61 -12.89
N LYS A 35 -5.76 -2.68 -14.05
CA LYS A 35 -6.23 -3.96 -14.62
C LYS A 35 -5.05 -4.87 -14.99
N GLY A 36 -3.98 -4.31 -15.54
CA GLY A 36 -2.76 -5.05 -15.88
C GLY A 36 -2.14 -5.74 -14.66
N ASN A 37 -2.14 -5.07 -13.50
CA ASN A 37 -1.65 -5.69 -12.25
C ASN A 37 -2.54 -6.83 -11.78
N ILE A 38 -3.87 -6.64 -11.83
CA ILE A 38 -4.81 -7.71 -11.49
C ILE A 38 -4.69 -8.88 -12.48
N ASP A 39 -4.52 -8.62 -13.77
CA ASP A 39 -4.32 -9.65 -14.80
C ASP A 39 -3.03 -10.43 -14.56
N TYR A 40 -1.97 -9.79 -14.11
CA TYR A 40 -0.76 -10.48 -13.66
C TYR A 40 -1.04 -11.40 -12.47
N TRP A 41 -1.75 -10.94 -11.43
CA TRP A 41 -2.11 -11.77 -10.27
C TRP A 41 -2.93 -13.00 -10.65
N LYS A 42 -3.79 -12.93 -11.68
CA LYS A 42 -4.53 -14.11 -12.18
C LYS A 42 -3.61 -15.25 -12.65
N THR A 43 -2.37 -14.91 -13.03
CA THR A 43 -1.37 -15.86 -13.53
C THR A 43 -0.33 -16.26 -12.48
N ASP A 44 -0.29 -15.57 -11.33
CA ASP A 44 0.72 -15.79 -10.30
C ASP A 44 0.34 -17.00 -9.43
N PRO A 45 1.17 -18.06 -9.36
CA PRO A 45 0.89 -19.22 -8.51
C PRO A 45 1.03 -18.92 -7.01
N VAL A 46 1.67 -17.82 -6.61
CA VAL A 46 1.87 -17.44 -5.20
C VAL A 46 0.59 -16.84 -4.60
N ALA A 47 -0.32 -16.33 -5.43
CA ALA A 47 -1.59 -15.72 -5.03
C ALA A 47 -1.45 -14.56 -4.03
N VAL A 48 -0.48 -13.67 -4.29
CA VAL A 48 -0.36 -12.38 -3.59
C VAL A 48 -1.23 -11.35 -4.28
N ALA A 49 -2.08 -10.66 -3.52
CA ALA A 49 -2.99 -9.65 -4.05
C ALA A 49 -3.44 -8.67 -2.97
N THR A 50 -3.90 -7.49 -3.40
CA THR A 50 -4.63 -6.55 -2.55
C THR A 50 -6.08 -6.42 -3.01
N ALA A 51 -6.96 -5.88 -2.16
CA ALA A 51 -8.37 -5.75 -2.48
C ALA A 51 -8.63 -4.71 -3.58
N PHE A 52 -7.77 -3.70 -3.68
CA PHE A 52 -7.94 -2.57 -4.59
C PHE A 52 -6.62 -2.17 -5.27
N VAL A 53 -6.69 -1.84 -6.55
CA VAL A 53 -5.58 -1.23 -7.30
C VAL A 53 -6.07 0.06 -7.95
N ILE A 54 -5.34 1.15 -7.79
CA ILE A 54 -5.68 2.47 -8.32
C ILE A 54 -4.69 2.84 -9.43
N GLY A 55 -5.21 2.94 -10.66
CA GLY A 55 -4.43 3.30 -11.85
C GLY A 55 -3.97 4.75 -11.81
N LYS A 56 -3.01 5.15 -12.66
CA LYS A 56 -2.58 6.57 -12.76
C LYS A 56 -3.72 7.53 -13.10
N ASP A 57 -4.80 7.03 -13.70
CA ASP A 57 -6.02 7.76 -14.02
C ASP A 57 -6.99 7.94 -12.83
N GLY A 58 -6.67 7.40 -11.65
CA GLY A 58 -7.52 7.44 -10.46
C GLY A 58 -8.69 6.46 -10.48
N ILE A 59 -8.80 5.59 -11.49
CA ILE A 59 -9.83 4.55 -11.49
C ILE A 59 -9.45 3.46 -10.49
N ILE A 60 -10.37 3.19 -9.55
CA ILE A 60 -10.20 2.14 -8.56
C ILE A 60 -10.72 0.83 -9.15
N GLN A 61 -9.84 -0.16 -9.31
CA GLN A 61 -10.21 -1.52 -9.65
C GLN A 61 -10.31 -2.34 -8.37
N GLN A 62 -11.47 -2.96 -8.15
CA GLN A 62 -11.69 -3.87 -7.02
C GLN A 62 -11.48 -5.32 -7.46
N ALA A 63 -10.45 -5.96 -6.90
CA ALA A 63 -10.07 -7.34 -7.19
C ALA A 63 -10.91 -8.36 -6.39
N PHE A 64 -11.30 -8.01 -5.18
CA PHE A 64 -12.21 -8.80 -4.34
C PHE A 64 -12.86 -7.92 -3.26
N ALA A 65 -13.89 -8.44 -2.58
CA ALA A 65 -14.58 -7.69 -1.53
C ALA A 65 -13.65 -7.40 -0.34
N SER A 66 -13.64 -6.16 0.17
CA SER A 66 -12.75 -5.73 1.26
C SER A 66 -12.98 -6.41 2.63
N LYS A 67 -14.02 -7.25 2.75
CA LYS A 67 -14.24 -8.13 3.91
C LYS A 67 -13.41 -9.42 3.84
N TYR A 68 -12.97 -9.80 2.64
CA TYR A 68 -12.10 -10.94 2.37
C TYR A 68 -10.61 -10.55 2.48
N TYR A 69 -9.71 -11.50 2.26
CA TYR A 69 -8.27 -11.25 2.37
C TYR A 69 -7.46 -12.05 1.34
N ALA A 70 -6.23 -11.61 1.11
CA ALA A 70 -5.18 -12.33 0.40
C ALA A 70 -3.84 -12.03 1.10
N ALA A 71 -2.77 -12.74 0.76
CA ALA A 71 -1.44 -12.40 1.27
C ALA A 71 -0.93 -11.13 0.58
N HIS A 72 -0.46 -10.12 1.35
CA HIS A 72 0.10 -8.88 0.78
C HIS A 72 1.25 -8.20 1.55
N LEU A 73 1.51 -8.62 2.80
CA LEU A 73 2.59 -8.08 3.66
C LEU A 73 3.89 -8.91 3.61
N GLY A 74 3.81 -10.24 3.52
CA GLY A 74 4.96 -11.16 3.42
C GLY A 74 6.03 -10.97 4.50
N ILE A 75 5.66 -10.75 5.75
CA ILE A 75 6.60 -10.47 6.84
C ILE A 75 7.31 -11.76 7.28
N PRO A 76 8.65 -11.83 7.24
CA PRO A 76 9.36 -13.02 7.69
C PRO A 76 9.15 -13.30 9.18
N ALA A 77 8.81 -14.54 9.53
CA ALA A 77 8.57 -14.94 10.93
C ALA A 77 9.79 -14.66 11.84
N ALA A 78 11.01 -14.88 11.34
CA ALA A 78 12.25 -14.57 12.06
C ALA A 78 12.38 -13.06 12.36
N PHE A 79 11.93 -12.19 11.45
CA PHE A 79 11.93 -10.75 11.68
C PHE A 79 10.94 -10.37 12.77
N ILE A 80 9.72 -10.91 12.73
CA ILE A 80 8.69 -10.70 13.77
C ILE A 80 9.20 -11.17 15.14
N HIS A 81 9.85 -12.34 15.19
CA HIS A 81 10.45 -12.86 16.42
C HIS A 81 11.53 -11.91 16.95
N GLY A 82 12.42 -11.41 16.09
CA GLY A 82 13.45 -10.44 16.45
C GLY A 82 12.90 -9.10 16.98
N LEU A 83 11.65 -8.75 16.65
CA LEU A 83 10.96 -7.58 17.20
C LEU A 83 10.34 -7.82 18.60
N GLY A 84 10.31 -9.07 19.07
CA GLY A 84 9.83 -9.47 20.39
C GLY A 84 8.40 -10.00 20.45
N PHE A 85 7.78 -10.34 19.31
CA PHE A 85 6.43 -10.90 19.29
C PHE A 85 6.47 -12.43 19.44
N ASN A 86 5.78 -12.97 20.46
CA ASN A 86 5.80 -14.41 20.77
C ASN A 86 4.97 -15.26 19.79
N ASP A 87 3.98 -14.68 19.12
CA ASP A 87 3.13 -15.30 18.11
C ASP A 87 3.69 -15.14 16.68
N TYR A 88 5.01 -14.97 16.57
CA TYR A 88 5.72 -14.66 15.32
C TYR A 88 5.43 -15.62 14.15
N SER A 89 5.12 -16.88 14.44
CA SER A 89 4.81 -17.89 13.42
C SER A 89 3.45 -17.71 12.75
N THR A 90 2.51 -17.00 13.39
CA THR A 90 1.13 -16.82 12.90
C THR A 90 0.75 -15.36 12.68
N ARG A 91 1.52 -14.42 13.25
CA ARG A 91 1.22 -12.99 13.22
C ARG A 91 1.05 -12.41 11.81
N CYS A 92 1.89 -12.79 10.84
CA CYS A 92 1.74 -12.28 9.47
C CYS A 92 0.40 -12.69 8.83
N ASP A 93 -0.03 -13.93 9.05
CA ASP A 93 -1.31 -14.44 8.57
C ASP A 93 -2.49 -13.72 9.24
N THR A 94 -2.41 -13.50 10.57
CA THR A 94 -3.39 -12.68 11.30
C THR A 94 -3.50 -11.26 10.72
N LEU A 95 -2.36 -10.63 10.39
CA LEU A 95 -2.35 -9.29 9.82
C LEU A 95 -2.93 -9.26 8.39
N HIS A 96 -2.68 -10.26 7.54
CA HIS A 96 -3.36 -10.36 6.24
C HIS A 96 -4.89 -10.40 6.40
N LYS A 97 -5.37 -11.22 7.33
CA LYS A 97 -6.80 -11.36 7.63
C LYS A 97 -7.42 -10.06 8.12
N GLN A 98 -6.70 -9.31 8.96
CA GLN A 98 -7.20 -8.11 9.63
C GLN A 98 -6.94 -6.79 8.88
N SER A 99 -6.22 -6.83 7.76
CA SER A 99 -5.94 -5.62 6.98
C SER A 99 -6.60 -5.63 5.60
N ILE A 100 -6.70 -4.43 5.02
CA ILE A 100 -7.18 -4.19 3.66
C ILE A 100 -6.02 -3.55 2.90
N GLY A 101 -5.46 -4.28 1.95
CA GLY A 101 -4.44 -3.75 1.03
C GLY A 101 -5.06 -2.86 -0.04
N ILE A 102 -4.38 -1.75 -0.35
CA ILE A 102 -4.65 -0.86 -1.50
C ILE A 102 -3.33 -0.61 -2.22
N GLU A 103 -3.25 -0.90 -3.52
CA GLU A 103 -2.09 -0.53 -4.34
C GLU A 103 -2.34 0.74 -5.17
N LEU A 104 -1.34 1.61 -5.22
CA LEU A 104 -1.22 2.66 -6.23
C LEU A 104 -0.29 2.19 -7.35
N THR A 105 -0.72 2.25 -8.62
CA THR A 105 0.20 1.96 -9.73
C THR A 105 1.37 2.94 -9.74
N CYS A 106 2.58 2.39 -9.68
CA CYS A 106 3.84 3.09 -9.61
C CYS A 106 4.96 2.19 -10.14
N TRP A 107 5.95 2.76 -10.83
CA TRP A 107 7.19 2.06 -11.17
C TRP A 107 8.15 1.88 -9.98
N GLY A 108 7.89 2.57 -8.87
CA GLY A 108 8.70 2.50 -7.67
C GLY A 108 10.03 3.24 -7.79
N GLY A 109 11.07 2.68 -7.18
CA GLY A 109 12.41 3.27 -7.11
C GLY A 109 13.06 3.36 -8.49
N LEU A 110 13.66 4.51 -8.78
CA LEU A 110 14.26 4.84 -10.08
C LEU A 110 15.78 4.98 -9.94
N THR A 111 16.50 4.64 -11.01
CA THR A 111 17.95 4.82 -11.12
C THR A 111 18.28 5.92 -12.12
N GLN A 112 19.34 6.69 -11.88
CA GLN A 112 19.81 7.65 -12.87
C GLN A 112 20.86 7.03 -13.80
N LYS A 113 20.68 7.23 -15.11
CA LYS A 113 21.69 6.90 -16.12
C LYS A 113 21.65 7.95 -17.23
N ASN A 114 22.80 8.53 -17.55
CA ASN A 114 22.95 9.55 -18.60
C ASN A 114 21.95 10.72 -18.46
N GLY A 115 21.74 11.21 -17.23
CA GLY A 115 20.82 12.31 -16.94
C GLY A 115 19.33 11.96 -17.05
N LYS A 116 18.97 10.68 -17.19
CA LYS A 116 17.57 10.22 -17.21
C LYS A 116 17.27 9.33 -16.03
N TRP A 117 16.05 9.44 -15.51
CA TRP A 117 15.50 8.49 -14.54
C TRP A 117 14.93 7.27 -15.25
N LEU A 118 15.34 6.08 -14.81
CA LEU A 118 14.95 4.80 -15.38
C LEU A 118 14.28 3.91 -14.34
N ASN A 119 13.21 3.23 -14.73
CA ASN A 119 12.68 2.11 -13.95
C ASN A 119 13.56 0.86 -14.11
N TYR A 120 13.22 -0.24 -13.41
CA TYR A 120 14.01 -1.48 -13.47
C TYR A 120 13.98 -2.18 -14.85
N LEU A 121 13.05 -1.82 -15.73
CA LEU A 121 12.99 -2.26 -17.13
C LEU A 121 13.75 -1.32 -18.08
N SER A 122 14.54 -0.38 -17.55
CA SER A 122 15.30 0.62 -18.32
C SER A 122 14.42 1.58 -19.14
N GLN A 123 13.14 1.72 -18.80
CA GLN A 123 12.25 2.70 -19.43
C GLN A 123 12.43 4.05 -18.75
N ALA A 124 12.49 5.12 -19.54
CA ALA A 124 12.67 6.48 -19.04
C ALA A 124 11.38 7.02 -18.43
N ILE A 125 11.49 7.58 -17.23
CA ILE A 125 10.42 8.31 -16.55
C ILE A 125 10.68 9.81 -16.74
N PRO A 126 9.70 10.60 -17.24
CA PRO A 126 9.86 12.04 -17.37
C PRO A 126 10.14 12.70 -16.02
N ASP A 127 11.07 13.66 -15.96
CA ASP A 127 11.46 14.34 -14.71
C ASP A 127 10.28 14.93 -13.92
N ALA A 128 9.26 15.45 -14.63
CA ALA A 128 8.05 15.97 -14.00
C ALA A 128 7.31 14.92 -13.14
N ASN A 129 7.44 13.64 -13.51
CA ASN A 129 6.83 12.49 -12.85
C ASN A 129 7.77 11.83 -11.83
N VAL A 130 8.90 12.45 -11.49
CA VAL A 130 9.85 11.90 -10.52
C VAL A 130 9.82 12.70 -9.21
N GLN A 131 9.64 12.00 -8.10
CA GLN A 131 9.89 12.52 -6.76
C GLN A 131 11.32 12.19 -6.37
N THR A 132 12.12 13.20 -6.07
CA THR A 132 13.51 13.01 -5.63
C THR A 132 13.63 13.06 -4.11
N TYR A 133 14.63 12.36 -3.57
CA TYR A 133 14.91 12.28 -2.14
C TYR A 133 16.40 12.54 -1.89
N SER A 134 16.68 13.43 -0.93
CA SER A 134 18.02 13.70 -0.42
C SER A 134 17.93 13.87 1.11
N PRO A 135 18.35 12.87 1.91
CA PRO A 135 19.00 11.61 1.52
C PRO A 135 18.06 10.64 0.76
N PRO A 136 18.60 9.63 0.04
CA PRO A 136 17.80 8.61 -0.64
C PRO A 136 16.82 7.89 0.29
N PHE A 137 15.59 7.64 -0.20
CA PHE A 137 14.61 6.84 0.53
C PHE A 137 14.80 5.36 0.21
N ARG A 138 15.11 4.55 1.24
CA ARG A 138 15.34 3.10 1.14
C ARG A 138 16.24 2.71 -0.06
N GLY A 139 17.33 3.45 -0.23
CA GLY A 139 18.34 3.20 -1.27
C GLY A 139 18.10 3.87 -2.63
N PHE A 140 16.96 4.53 -2.84
CA PHE A 140 16.64 5.19 -4.11
C PHE A 140 16.57 6.71 -3.96
N ALA A 141 17.29 7.42 -4.82
CA ALA A 141 17.28 8.88 -4.87
C ALA A 141 16.07 9.46 -5.62
N GLY A 142 15.32 8.61 -6.32
CA GLY A 142 14.11 9.01 -7.04
C GLY A 142 13.08 7.89 -7.08
N PHE A 143 11.80 8.26 -7.10
CA PHE A 143 10.65 7.38 -7.30
C PHE A 143 9.71 7.99 -8.33
N GLU A 144 8.95 7.18 -9.05
CA GLU A 144 7.83 7.72 -9.84
C GLU A 144 6.75 8.28 -8.89
N LYS A 145 6.25 9.48 -9.17
CA LYS A 145 5.17 10.12 -8.40
C LYS A 145 3.84 9.39 -8.57
N TYR A 146 3.04 9.34 -7.52
CA TYR A 146 1.60 9.17 -7.59
C TYR A 146 0.95 10.40 -8.22
N SER A 147 -0.04 10.17 -9.10
CA SER A 147 -0.79 11.25 -9.76
C SER A 147 -1.80 11.91 -8.82
N ALA A 148 -2.27 13.11 -9.17
CA ALA A 148 -3.29 13.80 -8.40
C ALA A 148 -4.62 13.02 -8.37
N GLU A 149 -4.93 12.33 -9.47
CA GLU A 149 -6.09 11.47 -9.62
C GLU A 149 -6.00 10.24 -8.68
N GLN A 150 -4.82 9.61 -8.58
CA GLN A 150 -4.57 8.54 -7.61
C GLN A 150 -4.76 9.01 -6.18
N LEU A 151 -4.19 10.17 -5.84
CA LEU A 151 -4.28 10.73 -4.49
C LEU A 151 -5.73 11.08 -4.13
N THR A 152 -6.50 11.63 -5.07
CA THR A 152 -7.92 11.88 -4.87
C THR A 152 -8.69 10.58 -4.63
N ALA A 153 -8.47 9.57 -5.48
CA ALA A 153 -9.14 8.28 -5.37
C ALA A 153 -8.80 7.53 -4.07
N VAL A 154 -7.52 7.51 -3.67
CA VAL A 154 -7.10 6.83 -2.43
C VAL A 154 -7.66 7.52 -1.19
N LYS A 155 -7.76 8.86 -1.19
CA LYS A 155 -8.43 9.61 -0.11
C LYS A 155 -9.88 9.18 0.07
N GLU A 156 -10.65 9.17 -1.02
CA GLU A 156 -12.06 8.77 -0.98
C GLU A 156 -12.23 7.32 -0.52
N LEU A 157 -11.38 6.43 -1.04
CA LEU A 157 -11.42 5.01 -0.68
C LEU A 157 -11.06 4.78 0.79
N ILE A 158 -10.00 5.43 1.30
CA ILE A 158 -9.61 5.34 2.72
C ILE A 158 -10.76 5.82 3.61
N LEU A 159 -11.34 7.00 3.34
CA LEU A 159 -12.45 7.52 4.14
C LEU A 159 -13.66 6.57 4.14
N TYR A 160 -13.99 6.00 2.98
CA TYR A 160 -15.05 4.98 2.88
C TYR A 160 -14.75 3.75 3.74
N LEU A 161 -13.54 3.19 3.63
CA LEU A 161 -13.15 1.99 4.37
C LEU A 161 -13.04 2.25 5.88
N CYS A 162 -12.47 3.38 6.29
CA CYS A 162 -12.45 3.84 7.68
C CYS A 162 -13.86 3.94 8.26
N ASN A 163 -14.79 4.58 7.55
CA ASN A 163 -16.17 4.67 8.01
C ASN A 163 -16.87 3.29 8.08
N LYS A 164 -16.64 2.43 7.07
CA LYS A 164 -17.26 1.10 6.98
C LYS A 164 -16.79 0.15 8.07
N TYR A 165 -15.48 0.12 8.34
CA TYR A 165 -14.85 -0.82 9.27
C TYR A 165 -14.48 -0.21 10.63
N LYS A 166 -14.80 1.08 10.84
CA LYS A 166 -14.46 1.85 12.04
C LYS A 166 -12.95 1.88 12.33
N ILE A 167 -12.15 1.97 11.27
CA ILE A 167 -10.69 2.09 11.35
C ILE A 167 -10.33 3.57 11.60
N PRO A 168 -9.50 3.91 12.62
CA PRO A 168 -9.10 5.29 12.91
C PRO A 168 -8.41 5.96 11.73
N THR A 169 -8.65 7.27 11.54
CA THR A 169 -7.98 8.09 10.51
C THR A 169 -6.73 8.81 11.03
N THR A 170 -6.26 8.43 12.22
CA THR A 170 -5.08 9.01 12.85
C THR A 170 -3.84 8.81 11.98
N TYR A 171 -3.12 9.90 11.74
CA TYR A 171 -1.85 9.88 11.03
C TYR A 171 -0.75 9.34 11.95
N HIS A 172 -0.03 8.32 11.49
CA HIS A 172 1.11 7.74 12.19
C HIS A 172 2.41 8.14 11.48
N PRO A 173 3.19 9.10 12.02
CA PRO A 173 4.44 9.56 11.38
C PRO A 173 5.45 8.42 11.13
N GLY A 174 5.40 7.37 11.97
CA GLY A 174 6.25 6.19 11.85
C GLY A 174 5.89 5.21 10.74
N MET A 175 4.83 5.45 9.94
CA MET A 175 4.43 4.50 8.89
C MET A 175 5.48 4.34 7.78
N TRP A 176 6.32 5.35 7.56
CA TRP A 176 7.33 5.40 6.49
C TRP A 176 8.61 4.58 6.79
N ASP A 177 8.67 3.90 7.93
CA ASP A 177 9.66 2.87 8.24
C ASP A 177 9.05 1.76 9.10
N ILE A 178 9.83 0.75 9.50
CA ILE A 178 9.36 -0.35 10.38
C ILE A 178 8.63 0.19 11.61
N SER A 179 7.39 -0.25 11.79
CA SER A 179 6.53 0.15 12.91
C SER A 179 6.11 -1.07 13.73
N LYS A 180 6.52 -1.09 15.01
CA LYS A 180 6.05 -2.10 15.96
C LYS A 180 4.55 -2.00 16.21
N ASP A 181 3.95 -0.82 16.06
CA ASP A 181 2.51 -0.64 16.20
C ASP A 181 1.76 -1.30 15.03
N ALA A 182 2.24 -1.09 13.80
CA ALA A 182 1.67 -1.71 12.61
C ALA A 182 1.75 -3.25 12.69
N ILE A 183 2.94 -3.79 12.97
CA ILE A 183 3.18 -5.24 13.14
C ILE A 183 2.45 -5.78 14.38
N GLY A 184 2.26 -4.94 15.39
CA GLY A 184 1.48 -5.23 16.59
C GLY A 184 -0.02 -5.38 16.34
N GLY A 185 -0.53 -4.89 15.20
CA GLY A 185 -1.94 -4.90 14.85
C GLY A 185 -2.72 -3.68 15.36
N VAL A 186 -2.03 -2.58 15.70
CA VAL A 186 -2.69 -1.34 16.13
C VAL A 186 -3.62 -0.83 15.00
N PRO A 187 -4.91 -0.60 15.29
CA PRO A 187 -5.85 -0.14 14.27
C PRO A 187 -5.44 1.21 13.69
N GLY A 188 -5.53 1.35 12.37
CA GLY A 188 -5.16 2.59 11.68
C GLY A 188 -4.77 2.40 10.23
N ILE A 189 -4.22 3.47 9.65
CA ILE A 189 -3.72 3.49 8.28
C ILE A 189 -2.19 3.38 8.33
N TRP A 190 -1.66 2.41 7.61
CA TRP A 190 -0.23 2.11 7.53
C TRP A 190 0.20 2.00 6.07
N THR A 191 1.50 1.94 5.85
CA THR A 191 2.08 1.64 4.54
C THR A 191 2.87 0.34 4.60
N HIS A 192 3.16 -0.27 3.46
CA HIS A 192 3.89 -1.53 3.45
C HIS A 192 5.32 -1.43 4.04
N THR A 193 5.91 -0.24 4.04
CA THR A 193 7.20 0.05 4.69
C THR A 193 7.16 -0.18 6.20
N SER A 194 5.97 -0.08 6.81
CA SER A 194 5.74 -0.37 8.22
C SER A 194 6.03 -1.82 8.61
N TYR A 195 6.03 -2.74 7.64
CA TYR A 195 6.06 -4.18 7.87
C TYR A 195 7.35 -4.86 7.38
N ARG A 196 8.08 -4.22 6.46
CA ARG A 196 9.20 -4.85 5.72
C ARG A 196 10.43 -3.95 5.73
N ILE A 197 11.60 -4.56 5.90
CA ILE A 197 12.87 -3.84 6.02
C ILE A 197 13.28 -3.19 4.70
N ALA A 198 14.06 -2.13 4.79
CA ALA A 198 14.49 -1.34 3.63
C ALA A 198 15.42 -2.08 2.65
N SER A 199 15.97 -3.23 3.00
CA SER A 199 16.74 -4.06 2.05
C SER A 199 15.85 -5.00 1.22
N ASP A 200 14.55 -5.05 1.49
CA ASP A 200 13.61 -6.03 0.94
C ASP A 200 12.44 -5.36 0.20
N LYS A 201 11.77 -4.36 0.81
CA LYS A 201 10.60 -3.69 0.23
C LYS A 201 10.66 -2.19 0.38
N GLN A 202 10.36 -1.45 -0.70
CA GLN A 202 10.44 0.02 -0.75
C GLN A 202 9.09 0.72 -0.92
N ASP A 203 8.00 -0.04 -0.99
CA ASP A 203 6.65 0.48 -1.02
C ASP A 203 6.07 0.60 0.40
N CYS A 204 5.33 1.65 0.74
CA CYS A 204 4.93 2.82 -0.04
C CYS A 204 5.95 3.98 0.11
N HIS A 205 6.42 4.62 -0.96
CA HIS A 205 7.35 5.76 -0.81
C HIS A 205 6.64 7.03 -0.29
N PRO A 206 7.31 7.84 0.56
CA PRO A 206 6.74 8.99 1.26
C PRO A 206 6.66 10.21 0.33
N GLN A 207 5.79 10.16 -0.68
CA GLN A 207 5.54 11.34 -1.51
C GLN A 207 4.91 12.45 -0.65
N PRO A 208 5.41 13.71 -0.71
CA PRO A 208 4.90 14.80 0.12
C PRO A 208 3.38 15.00 0.04
N GLU A 209 2.79 14.90 -1.15
CA GLU A 209 1.34 15.05 -1.33
C GLU A 209 0.54 13.91 -0.70
N LEU A 210 1.08 12.68 -0.69
CA LEU A 210 0.45 11.55 0.03
C LEU A 210 0.54 11.75 1.55
N ILE A 211 1.66 12.24 2.07
CA ILE A 211 1.81 12.58 3.50
C ILE A 211 0.79 13.65 3.89
N ALA A 212 0.73 14.76 3.14
CA ALA A 212 -0.19 15.86 3.43
C ALA A 212 -1.65 15.39 3.38
N LEU A 213 -2.00 14.54 2.41
CA LEU A 213 -3.30 13.90 2.33
C LEU A 213 -3.61 13.10 3.59
N LEU A 214 -2.73 12.20 4.01
CA LEU A 214 -2.95 11.34 5.19
C LEU A 214 -3.05 12.14 6.48
N GLN A 215 -2.21 13.18 6.64
CA GLN A 215 -2.32 14.13 7.74
C GLN A 215 -3.67 14.86 7.75
N SER A 216 -4.20 15.23 6.58
CA SER A 216 -5.50 15.90 6.48
C SER A 216 -6.69 15.03 6.86
N LEU A 217 -6.55 13.70 6.92
CA LEU A 217 -7.62 12.79 7.33
C LEU A 217 -7.77 12.72 8.85
N SER A 218 -6.71 13.06 9.59
CA SER A 218 -6.73 13.11 11.05
C SER A 218 -7.69 14.20 11.47
N THR A 219 -8.85 13.83 11.99
CA THR A 219 -9.78 14.80 12.55
C THR A 219 -9.12 15.48 13.74
N VAL A 220 -8.98 16.82 13.68
CA VAL A 220 -9.15 17.63 14.88
C VAL A 220 -10.55 17.30 15.37
N SER A 221 -10.65 16.64 16.52
CA SER A 221 -11.92 16.32 17.16
C SER A 221 -12.76 17.60 17.24
N THR A 222 -13.76 17.72 16.37
CA THR A 222 -14.78 18.75 16.54
C THR A 222 -15.60 18.30 17.74
N PRO A 223 -15.70 19.09 18.83
CA PRO A 223 -16.55 18.72 19.95
C PRO A 223 -17.97 18.54 19.42
N ALA A 224 -18.62 17.43 19.78
CA ALA A 224 -20.04 17.28 19.55
C ALA A 224 -20.77 18.43 20.28
N VAL A 225 -21.63 19.14 19.55
CA VAL A 225 -22.60 20.09 20.10
C VAL A 225 -23.73 19.31 20.74
#